data_AF-A0A9X1NI71-F1
#
_entry.id   AF-A0A9X1NI71-F1
#
_cell.length_a   1.000
_cell.length_b   1.000
_cell.length_c   1.000
_cell.angle_alpha   90.00
_cell.angle_beta   90.00
_cell.angle_gamma   90.00
#
_symmetry.space_group_name_H-M   'P 1'
#
loop_
_entity.id
_entity.type
_entity.pdbx_description
1 polymer ?
#
loop_
_entity_poly.entity_id
_entity_poly.type
_entity_poly.pdbx_seq_one_letter_code
_entity_poly.pdbx_strand_id
1 'polypeptide(L)'
;MVDAADDRPEPDSGPAALPPLLRRIPVQLVALVMLAVCVCAFVAIYLDVPSTARGILGAVAVGLFAVAMGCLRMYLEVDDEGVAVRYLLRERWAPWPQIDRIEIASGIKGSESIRVVLKDGSLIDVPPALLQPTAPTSRPKALARLKGTLGEIEARRPDTYRR
;
A
#
# COMPACT_ATOMS: atom_id res chain seq x y z
N MET A 1 44.11 38.85 14.36
CA MET A 1 43.05 39.86 14.47
C MET A 1 42.09 39.59 13.32
N VAL A 2 40.84 39.29 13.70
CA VAL A 2 39.65 38.98 12.88
C VAL A 2 39.58 37.57 12.27
N ASP A 3 38.98 36.67 13.06
CA ASP A 3 38.16 35.54 12.62
C ASP A 3 37.14 36.00 11.57
N ALA A 4 37.15 35.40 10.39
CA ALA A 4 36.05 35.48 9.44
C ALA A 4 35.05 34.38 9.80
N ALA A 5 34.00 34.76 10.52
CA ALA A 5 32.85 33.92 10.78
C ALA A 5 32.22 33.45 9.45
N ASP A 6 32.21 32.13 9.25
CA ASP A 6 31.50 31.42 8.17
C ASP A 6 30.00 31.49 8.46
N ASP A 7 29.36 32.59 8.06
CA ASP A 7 27.92 32.84 8.18
C ASP A 7 27.17 32.06 7.08
N ARG A 8 27.16 30.73 7.18
CA ARG A 8 26.28 29.89 6.38
C ARG A 8 24.93 29.83 7.07
N PRO A 9 23.82 30.13 6.38
CA PRO A 9 22.50 29.92 6.93
C PRO A 9 22.37 28.43 7.29
N GLU A 10 22.19 28.14 8.57
CA GLU A 10 21.79 26.82 9.03
C GLU A 10 20.55 26.39 8.23
N PRO A 11 20.51 25.15 7.69
CA PRO A 11 19.30 24.64 7.09
C PRO A 11 18.21 24.66 8.16
N ASP A 12 17.23 25.53 7.93
CA ASP A 12 16.03 25.74 8.72
C ASP A 12 15.46 24.38 9.13
N SER A 13 15.79 23.98 10.37
CA SER A 13 15.39 22.73 10.95
C SER A 13 13.96 22.89 11.44
N GLY A 14 13.03 23.00 10.48
CA GLY A 14 11.61 22.82 10.75
C GLY A 14 11.40 21.52 11.54
N PRO A 15 10.34 21.45 12.37
CA PRO A 15 10.15 20.34 13.31
C PRO A 15 10.28 19.03 12.54
N ALA A 16 11.23 18.18 12.97
CA ALA A 16 11.64 16.97 12.28
C ALA A 16 10.42 16.21 11.73
N ALA A 17 10.17 16.35 10.43
CA ALA A 17 9.04 15.74 9.76
C ALA A 17 9.16 14.22 9.96
N LEU A 18 8.14 13.61 10.57
CA LEU A 18 8.11 12.16 10.77
C LEU A 18 8.26 11.49 9.40
N PRO A 19 9.19 10.52 9.22
CA PRO A 19 9.41 9.89 7.92
C PRO A 19 8.10 9.29 7.42
N PRO A 20 7.74 9.44 6.13
CA PRO A 20 6.41 9.09 5.62
C PRO A 20 6.05 7.63 5.92
N LEU A 21 4.80 7.37 6.30
CA LEU A 21 4.32 6.01 6.51
C LEU A 21 4.06 5.40 5.15
N LEU A 22 5.04 4.67 4.65
CA LEU A 22 4.96 3.98 3.38
C LEU A 22 4.69 2.49 3.60
N ARG A 23 3.51 2.02 3.18
CA ARG A 23 3.14 0.61 3.15
C ARG A 23 3.07 0.15 1.70
N ARG A 24 3.89 -0.84 1.36
CA ARG A 24 3.91 -1.50 0.03
C ARG A 24 3.61 -2.98 0.19
N ILE A 25 3.16 -3.61 -0.88
CA ILE A 25 3.04 -5.06 -0.90
C ILE A 25 4.44 -5.68 -0.74
N PRO A 26 4.60 -6.69 0.13
CA PRO A 26 5.90 -7.31 0.38
C PRO A 26 6.48 -7.90 -0.91
N VAL A 27 7.74 -7.58 -1.20
CA VAL A 27 8.46 -8.07 -2.39
C VAL A 27 8.54 -9.60 -2.41
N GLN A 28 8.51 -10.27 -1.26
CA GLN A 28 8.49 -11.74 -1.21
C GLN A 28 7.27 -12.33 -1.90
N LEU A 29 6.10 -11.67 -1.82
CA LEU A 29 4.89 -12.14 -2.49
C LEU A 29 5.03 -12.03 -4.01
N VAL A 30 5.63 -10.94 -4.49
CA VAL A 30 5.95 -10.74 -5.90
C VAL A 30 6.93 -11.82 -6.37
N ALA A 31 7.98 -12.10 -5.60
CA ALA A 31 8.96 -13.13 -5.91
C ALA A 31 8.33 -14.53 -5.98
N LEU A 32 7.42 -14.88 -5.05
CA LEU A 32 6.69 -16.14 -5.07
C LEU A 32 5.79 -16.28 -6.30
N VAL A 33 5.09 -15.22 -6.69
CA VAL A 33 4.26 -15.23 -7.91
C VAL A 33 5.14 -15.40 -9.15
N MET A 34 6.29 -14.72 -9.22
CA MET A 34 7.24 -14.88 -10.33
C MET A 34 7.82 -16.30 -10.38
N LEU A 35 8.12 -16.90 -9.22
CA LEU A 35 8.55 -18.29 -9.16
C LEU A 35 7.48 -19.24 -9.71
N ALA A 36 6.21 -19.03 -9.34
CA ALA A 36 5.10 -19.82 -9.87
C ALA A 36 4.96 -19.66 -11.39
N VAL A 37 5.10 -18.44 -11.92
CA VAL A 37 5.14 -18.17 -13.37
C VAL A 37 6.25 -18.97 -14.04
N CYS A 38 7.46 -18.97 -13.48
CA CYS A 38 8.59 -19.74 -14.00
C CYS A 38 8.32 -21.25 -14.00
N VAL A 39 7.72 -21.79 -12.93
CA VAL A 39 7.36 -23.22 -12.85
C VAL A 39 6.30 -23.57 -13.89
N CYS A 40 5.27 -22.74 -14.06
CA CYS A 40 4.27 -22.94 -15.11
C CYS A 40 4.89 -22.90 -16.51
N ALA A 41 5.78 -21.95 -16.78
CA ALA A 41 6.48 -21.86 -18.06
C ALA A 41 7.39 -23.09 -18.29
N PHE A 42 8.13 -23.54 -17.27
CA PHE A 42 8.96 -24.73 -17.33
C PHE A 42 8.14 -25.97 -17.68
N VAL A 43 7.01 -26.17 -17.00
CA VAL A 43 6.10 -27.30 -17.28
C VAL A 43 5.53 -27.21 -18.70
N ALA A 44 5.12 -26.02 -19.14
CA ALA A 44 4.58 -25.82 -20.48
C ALA A 44 5.59 -26.15 -21.59
N ILE A 45 6.87 -25.84 -21.37
CA ILE A 45 7.93 -25.95 -22.38
C ILE A 45 8.58 -27.34 -22.37
N TYR A 46 8.91 -27.87 -21.20
CA TYR A 46 9.78 -29.04 -21.07
C TYR A 46 9.06 -30.35 -20.73
N LEU A 47 7.82 -30.29 -20.25
CA LEU A 47 7.01 -31.49 -20.04
C LEU A 47 6.10 -31.71 -21.24
N ASP A 48 5.84 -32.99 -21.54
CA ASP A 48 5.02 -33.40 -22.67
C ASP A 48 3.53 -33.23 -22.31
N VAL A 49 3.09 -31.97 -22.28
CA VAL A 49 1.70 -31.58 -22.00
C VAL A 49 0.91 -31.37 -23.30
N PRO A 50 -0.38 -31.75 -23.32
CA PRO A 50 -1.24 -31.53 -24.49
C PRO A 50 -1.36 -30.03 -24.81
N SER A 51 -1.55 -29.71 -26.09
CA SER A 51 -1.57 -28.32 -26.61
C SER A 51 -2.59 -27.43 -25.90
N THR A 52 -3.74 -27.98 -25.51
CA THR A 52 -4.77 -27.30 -24.72
C THR A 52 -4.27 -26.91 -23.32
N ALA A 53 -3.60 -27.83 -22.63
CA ALA A 53 -3.01 -27.57 -21.31
C ALA A 53 -1.89 -26.52 -21.38
N ARG A 54 -1.07 -26.54 -22.43
CA ARG A 54 -0.02 -25.54 -22.68
C ARG A 54 -0.61 -24.14 -22.85
N GLY A 55 -1.72 -24.00 -23.58
CA GLY A 55 -2.44 -22.73 -23.72
C GLY A 55 -2.99 -22.20 -22.41
N ILE A 56 -3.60 -23.08 -21.59
CA ILE A 56 -4.11 -22.72 -20.26
C ILE A 56 -2.97 -22.27 -19.34
N LEU A 57 -1.85 -23.02 -19.29
CA LEU A 57 -0.68 -22.67 -18.49
C LEU A 57 -0.09 -21.32 -18.91
N GLY A 58 -0.02 -21.05 -20.21
CA GLY A 58 0.42 -19.77 -20.74
C GLY A 58 -0.49 -18.61 -20.30
N ALA A 59 -1.81 -18.79 -20.41
CA ALA A 59 -2.78 -17.79 -19.96
C ALA A 59 -2.70 -17.53 -18.45
N VAL A 60 -2.54 -18.59 -17.64
CA VAL A 60 -2.34 -18.48 -16.19
C VAL A 60 -1.04 -17.74 -15.87
N ALA A 61 0.06 -18.06 -16.56
CA ALA A 61 1.35 -17.39 -16.37
C ALA A 61 1.27 -15.89 -16.68
N VAL A 62 0.62 -15.50 -17.78
CA VAL A 62 0.39 -14.08 -18.14
C VAL A 62 -0.48 -13.39 -17.10
N GLY A 63 -1.55 -14.04 -16.62
CA GLY A 63 -2.41 -13.51 -15.57
C GLY A 63 -1.65 -13.27 -14.25
N LEU A 64 -0.86 -14.24 -13.82
CA LEU A 64 -0.01 -14.13 -12.62
C LEU A 64 1.03 -13.02 -12.76
N PHE A 65 1.65 -12.89 -13.94
CA PHE A 65 2.59 -11.81 -14.21
C PHE A 65 1.93 -10.42 -14.12
N ALA A 66 0.74 -10.26 -14.71
CA ALA A 66 -0.02 -9.01 -14.62
C ALA A 66 -0.40 -8.67 -13.17
N VAL A 67 -0.77 -9.67 -12.37
CA VAL A 67 -1.05 -9.49 -10.93
C VAL A 67 0.22 -9.07 -10.17
N ALA A 68 1.36 -9.72 -10.41
CA ALA A 68 2.63 -9.38 -9.78
C ALA A 68 3.05 -7.93 -10.06
N MET A 69 2.94 -7.51 -11.32
CA MET A 69 3.21 -6.12 -11.74
C MET A 69 2.23 -5.13 -11.11
N GLY A 70 0.97 -5.51 -10.99
CA GLY A 70 -0.04 -4.73 -10.28
C GLY A 70 0.30 -4.54 -8.81
N CYS A 71 0.72 -5.62 -8.14
CA CYS A 71 1.10 -5.60 -6.73
C CYS A 71 2.30 -4.69 -6.44
N LEU A 72 3.32 -4.70 -7.32
CA LEU A 72 4.49 -3.82 -7.22
C LEU A 72 4.15 -2.33 -7.23
N ARG A 73 3.04 -1.95 -7.88
CA ARG A 73 2.61 -0.56 -8.00
C ARG A 73 1.68 -0.09 -6.89
N MET A 74 1.17 -0.99 -6.05
CA MET A 74 0.29 -0.59 -4.97
C MET A 74 1.09 -0.06 -3.78
N TYR A 75 0.69 1.10 -3.28
CA TYR A 75 1.19 1.65 -2.03
C TYR A 75 0.12 2.46 -1.31
N LEU A 76 0.30 2.54 -0.01
CA LEU A 76 -0.29 3.54 0.86
C LEU A 76 0.86 4.39 1.37
N GLU A 77 0.74 5.70 1.21
CA GLU A 77 1.67 6.69 1.71
C GLU A 77 0.91 7.70 2.55
N VAL A 78 1.40 7.97 3.76
CA VAL A 78 0.83 8.98 4.66
C VAL A 78 1.95 9.88 5.17
N ASP A 79 1.82 11.15 4.87
CA ASP A 79 2.76 12.21 5.22
C ASP A 79 2.04 13.35 5.97
N ASP A 80 2.74 14.46 6.15
CA ASP A 80 2.26 15.68 6.78
C ASP A 80 1.29 16.48 5.89
N GLU A 81 1.25 16.21 4.58
CA GLU A 81 0.34 16.87 3.63
C GLU A 81 -0.99 16.13 3.50
N GLY A 82 -0.98 14.79 3.57
CA GLY A 82 -2.17 13.97 3.45
C GLY A 82 -1.94 12.46 3.33
N VAL A 83 -2.86 11.83 2.61
CA VAL A 83 -2.91 10.38 2.40
C VAL A 83 -2.96 10.11 0.90
N ALA A 84 -1.98 9.37 0.38
CA ALA A 84 -1.95 8.84 -0.97
C ALA A 84 -2.21 7.33 -0.98
N VAL A 85 -3.12 6.89 -1.84
CA VAL A 85 -3.41 5.48 -2.08
C VAL A 85 -3.27 5.20 -3.57
N ARG A 86 -2.32 4.33 -3.92
CA ARG A 86 -2.18 3.82 -5.28
C ARG A 86 -2.76 2.42 -5.40
N TYR A 87 -3.76 2.33 -6.27
CA TYR A 87 -4.39 1.10 -6.73
C TYR A 87 -3.66 0.56 -7.96
N LEU A 88 -4.08 -0.62 -8.44
CA LEU A 88 -3.59 -1.24 -9.69
C LEU A 88 -3.55 -0.27 -10.88
N LEU A 89 -4.60 0.54 -11.05
CA LEU A 89 -4.81 1.38 -12.25
C LEU A 89 -5.02 2.86 -11.95
N ARG A 90 -5.09 3.24 -10.68
CA ARG A 90 -5.46 4.59 -10.27
C ARG A 90 -4.66 5.00 -9.05
N GLU A 91 -4.38 6.28 -8.97
CA GLU A 91 -3.79 6.90 -7.78
C GLU A 91 -4.81 7.92 -7.26
N ARG A 92 -5.02 7.93 -5.95
CA ARG A 92 -5.84 8.93 -5.28
C ARG A 92 -5.04 9.55 -4.16
N TRP A 93 -4.96 10.87 -4.19
CA TRP A 93 -4.37 11.68 -3.13
C TRP A 93 -5.47 12.46 -2.43
N ALA A 94 -5.40 12.49 -1.11
CA ALA A 94 -6.35 13.17 -0.23
C ALA A 94 -5.58 14.01 0.79
N PRO A 95 -5.56 15.35 0.65
CA PRO A 95 -4.89 16.21 1.61
C PRO A 95 -5.68 16.25 2.93
N TRP A 96 -4.99 16.38 4.06
CA TRP A 96 -5.62 16.39 5.39
C TRP A 96 -6.84 17.31 5.55
N PRO A 97 -6.85 18.54 4.99
CA PRO A 97 -8.01 19.43 5.07
C PRO A 97 -9.27 18.89 4.41
N GLN A 98 -9.14 17.98 3.43
CA GLN A 98 -10.26 17.37 2.71
C GLN A 98 -10.76 16.09 3.38
N ILE A 99 -9.98 15.52 4.31
CA ILE A 99 -10.36 14.31 5.02
C ILE A 99 -11.30 14.70 6.17
N ASP A 100 -12.52 14.17 6.15
CA ASP A 100 -13.47 14.26 7.25
C ASP A 100 -13.02 13.31 8.38
N ARG A 101 -13.10 12.00 8.11
CA ARG A 101 -12.73 10.95 9.06
C ARG A 101 -12.06 9.77 8.37
N ILE A 102 -11.34 8.98 9.17
CA ILE A 102 -10.74 7.72 8.75
C ILE A 102 -11.33 6.63 9.64
N GLU A 103 -11.89 5.59 9.05
CA GLU A 103 -12.60 4.54 9.79
C GLU A 103 -12.23 3.14 9.28
N ILE A 104 -12.42 2.14 10.13
CA ILE A 104 -12.32 0.74 9.69
C ILE A 104 -13.68 0.35 9.12
N ALA A 105 -13.71 0.08 7.82
CA ALA A 105 -14.91 -0.32 7.11
C ALA A 105 -14.77 -1.74 6.56
N SER A 106 -15.91 -2.42 6.44
CA SER A 106 -15.99 -3.66 5.67
C SER A 106 -15.76 -3.34 4.20
N GLY A 107 -14.62 -3.77 3.68
CA GLY A 107 -14.24 -3.72 2.28
C GLY A 107 -14.90 -4.82 1.45
N ILE A 108 -14.47 -4.91 0.19
CA ILE A 108 -14.99 -5.85 -0.81
C ILE A 108 -14.75 -7.29 -0.33
N LYS A 109 -15.78 -8.15 -0.43
CA LYS A 109 -15.82 -9.55 0.05
C LYS A 109 -15.74 -9.74 1.58
N GLY A 110 -16.17 -8.76 2.38
CA GLY A 110 -16.29 -8.91 3.83
C GLY A 110 -14.97 -8.85 4.59
N SER A 111 -13.91 -8.36 3.94
CA SER A 111 -12.62 -8.10 4.58
C SER A 111 -12.63 -6.73 5.23
N GLU A 112 -12.16 -6.60 6.48
CA GLU A 112 -12.02 -5.30 7.13
C GLU A 112 -10.81 -4.55 6.56
N SER A 113 -10.98 -3.27 6.30
CA SER A 113 -9.97 -2.38 5.70
C SER A 113 -10.12 -0.95 6.21
N ILE A 114 -9.15 -0.07 5.93
CA ILE A 114 -9.23 1.34 6.29
C ILE A 114 -9.92 2.10 5.15
N ARG A 115 -10.90 2.93 5.51
CA ARG A 115 -11.62 3.83 4.61
C ARG A 115 -11.35 5.27 5.02
N VAL A 116 -10.93 6.08 4.06
CA VAL A 116 -10.80 7.53 4.21
C VAL A 116 -12.07 8.17 3.63
N VAL A 117 -12.80 8.89 4.48
CA VAL A 117 -14.01 9.63 4.12
C VAL A 117 -13.61 11.09 3.90
N LEU A 118 -13.89 11.59 2.71
CA LEU A 118 -13.64 12.98 2.34
C LEU A 118 -14.85 13.87 2.67
N LYS A 119 -14.61 15.17 2.85
CA LYS A 119 -15.65 16.16 3.18
C LYS A 119 -16.70 16.35 2.08
N ASP A 120 -16.36 16.04 0.84
CA ASP A 120 -17.27 16.02 -0.31
C ASP A 120 -18.15 14.75 -0.35
N GLY A 121 -17.97 13.83 0.61
CA GLY A 121 -18.65 12.53 0.65
C GLY A 121 -17.97 11.44 -0.18
N SER A 122 -16.89 11.75 -0.89
CA SER A 122 -16.11 10.76 -1.63
C SER A 122 -15.40 9.80 -0.67
N LEU A 123 -15.32 8.52 -1.07
CA LEU A 123 -14.69 7.47 -0.27
C LEU A 123 -13.41 6.99 -0.96
N ILE A 124 -12.36 6.80 -0.18
CA ILE A 124 -11.11 6.16 -0.60
C ILE A 124 -10.91 4.93 0.28
N ASP A 125 -11.17 3.75 -0.28
CA ASP A 125 -10.93 2.47 0.39
C ASP A 125 -9.47 2.07 0.19
N VAL A 126 -8.74 1.81 1.28
CA VAL A 126 -7.38 1.30 1.20
C VAL A 126 -7.42 -0.20 0.92
N PRO A 127 -6.75 -0.70 -0.14
CA PRO A 127 -6.69 -2.12 -0.44
C PRO A 127 -6.27 -2.97 0.77
N PRO A 128 -7.03 -4.03 1.15
CA PRO A 128 -6.69 -4.90 2.27
C PRO A 128 -5.28 -5.50 2.14
N ALA A 129 -4.82 -5.75 0.91
CA ALA A 129 -3.48 -6.27 0.63
C ALA A 129 -2.33 -5.37 1.10
N LEU A 130 -2.58 -4.07 1.34
CA LEU A 130 -1.60 -3.13 1.90
C LEU A 130 -1.59 -3.10 3.42
N LEU A 131 -2.65 -3.61 4.06
CA LEU A 131 -2.90 -3.48 5.50
C LEU A 131 -2.84 -4.82 6.23
N GLN A 132 -3.25 -5.89 5.56
CA GLN A 132 -3.38 -7.20 6.14
C GLN A 132 -2.07 -7.99 6.07
N PRO A 133 -1.79 -8.83 7.08
CA PRO A 133 -0.67 -9.76 7.03
C PRO A 133 -0.83 -10.73 5.86
N THR A 134 0.29 -11.07 5.23
CA THR A 134 0.36 -12.11 4.19
C THR A 134 0.07 -13.51 4.72
N ALA A 135 0.15 -13.73 6.03
CA ALA A 135 -0.19 -15.00 6.67
C ALA A 135 -1.65 -15.04 7.15
N PRO A 136 -2.35 -16.18 7.03
CA PRO A 136 -3.71 -16.33 7.51
C PRO A 136 -3.77 -16.03 9.02
N THR A 137 -4.58 -15.04 9.38
CA THR A 137 -4.67 -14.50 10.73
C THR A 137 -6.13 -14.49 11.18
N SER A 138 -6.37 -14.74 12.47
CA SER A 138 -7.73 -14.67 13.01
C SER A 138 -8.28 -13.25 12.92
N ARG A 139 -9.59 -13.14 12.65
CA ARG A 139 -10.31 -11.85 12.56
C ARG A 139 -9.98 -10.87 13.70
N PRO A 140 -9.99 -11.26 15.00
CA PRO A 140 -9.68 -10.30 16.07
C PRO A 140 -8.24 -9.77 16.01
N LYS A 141 -7.26 -10.59 15.60
CA LYS A 141 -5.86 -10.14 15.44
C LYS A 141 -5.71 -9.20 14.24
N ALA A 142 -6.41 -9.49 13.14
CA ALA A 142 -6.45 -8.61 11.97
C ALA A 142 -7.05 -7.24 12.33
N LEU A 143 -8.16 -7.23 13.06
CA LEU A 143 -8.83 -6.01 13.53
C LEU A 143 -7.96 -5.20 14.50
N ALA A 144 -7.30 -5.85 15.46
CA ALA A 144 -6.35 -5.18 16.36
C ALA A 144 -5.20 -4.51 15.60
N ARG A 145 -4.71 -5.15 14.52
CA ARG A 145 -3.67 -4.58 13.67
C ARG A 145 -4.18 -3.40 12.85
N LEU A 146 -5.39 -3.50 12.29
CA LEU A 146 -6.03 -2.38 11.59
C LEU A 146 -6.23 -1.18 12.51
N LYS A 147 -6.64 -1.40 13.77
CA LYS A 147 -6.72 -0.34 14.79
C LYS A 147 -5.37 0.28 15.08
N GLY A 148 -4.31 -0.53 15.21
CA GLY A 148 -2.95 -0.02 15.37
C GLY A 148 -2.50 0.84 14.19
N THR A 149 -2.75 0.38 12.96
CA THR A 149 -2.42 1.13 11.74
C THR A 149 -3.26 2.41 11.62
N LEU A 150 -4.54 2.37 12.00
CA LEU A 150 -5.36 3.58 12.06
C LEU A 150 -4.76 4.59 13.05
N GLY A 151 -4.35 4.14 14.24
CA GLY A 151 -3.65 4.99 15.20
C GLY A 151 -2.34 5.57 14.67
N GLU A 152 -1.54 4.80 13.91
CA GLU A 152 -0.33 5.30 13.25
C GLU A 152 -0.63 6.41 12.22
N ILE A 153 -1.73 6.27 11.47
CA ILE A 153 -2.19 7.26 10.48
C ILE A 153 -2.71 8.52 11.18
N GLU A 154 -3.54 8.36 12.22
CA GLU A 154 -4.11 9.46 13.00
C GLU A 154 -3.05 10.21 13.81
N ALA A 155 -2.00 9.53 14.26
CA ALA A 155 -0.86 10.16 14.93
C ALA A 155 -0.10 11.13 14.02
N ARG A 156 -0.17 10.94 12.69
CA ARG A 156 0.46 11.79 11.67
C ARG A 156 -0.43 12.93 11.21
N ARG A 157 -1.72 12.90 11.54
CA ARG A 157 -2.64 14.00 11.24
C ARG A 157 -2.18 15.25 12.01
N PRO A 158 -1.90 16.37 11.32
CA PRO A 158 -1.53 17.61 12.00
C PRO A 158 -2.61 18.06 12.98
N ASP A 159 -2.22 18.60 14.13
CA ASP A 159 -3.16 19.03 15.18
C ASP A 159 -4.17 20.07 14.68
N THR A 160 -3.79 20.87 13.68
CA THR A 160 -4.68 21.82 12.99
C THR A 160 -5.93 21.17 12.38
N TYR A 161 -5.86 19.86 12.11
CA TYR A 161 -6.91 19.07 11.47
C TYR A 161 -7.48 17.97 12.38
N ARG A 162 -7.09 17.91 13.66
CA ARG A 162 -7.78 17.13 14.70
C ARG A 162 -9.00 17.94 15.16
N ARG A 163 -10.17 17.61 14.64
CA ARG A 163 -11.46 18.10 15.13
C ARG A 163 -12.33 16.92 15.56
#